data_AF-A0A7Y0D8G6-F1
#
_entry.id   AF-A0A7Y0D8G6-F1
#
_cell.length_a   1.000
_cell.length_b   1.000
_cell.length_c   1.000
_cell.angle_alpha   90.00
_cell.angle_beta   90.00
_cell.angle_gamma   90.00
#
_symmetry.space_group_name_H-M   'P 1'
#
loop_
_entity.id
_entity.type
_entity.pdbx_description
1 polymer ?
#
loop_
_entity_poly.entity_id
_entity_poly.type
_entity_poly.pdbx_seq_one_letter_code
_entity_poly.pdbx_strand_id
1 'polypeptide(L)'
;MTADALAWESSRGVPRTRADAAVGSLLLHPVQLDRSGPAVPWERAATELLDDVLDDVGPRPRGSVELLGVIEQHGLTGHGGAHVPTAAKWRRALRAGGPLTVVANGAESEPLSAKDSTLLQQRPHLVLDGLALTAEALGARRAVVWLHGADAPTRTAVLAAVAERRAAHVAEPVLEVVTGPTHYLAGESSAIAQALRGGPTLPTARRRASTDPDAPRTLVQNVETLARLALLARGYPPAPTMLLTVLTGTSREVLEVTRGTPLVDVLRMTGVLRGRPPKAVLLGGFGGVWVSWQDAEGLTFDEERLRAVGLSVGAGVVAPLSAGAGG
;
A
#
# COMPACT_ATOMS: atom_id res chain seq x y z
N MET A 1 14.46 13.77 30.03
CA MET A 1 13.55 12.88 29.27
C MET A 1 12.13 13.29 29.62
N THR A 2 11.30 13.61 28.63
CA THR A 2 9.90 14.02 28.86
C THR A 2 9.05 12.82 29.28
N ALA A 3 7.95 13.06 29.99
CA ALA A 3 7.04 11.99 30.42
C ALA A 3 6.49 11.17 29.24
N ASP A 4 6.33 11.79 28.07
CA ASP A 4 5.90 11.12 26.83
C ASP A 4 6.98 10.18 26.25
N ALA A 5 8.26 10.51 26.41
CA ALA A 5 9.36 9.63 26.00
C ALA A 5 9.46 8.37 26.88
N LEU A 6 9.05 8.46 28.14
CA LEU A 6 8.98 7.33 29.08
C LEU A 6 7.73 6.47 28.86
N ALA A 7 6.61 7.06 28.46
CA ALA A 7 5.42 6.31 27.99
C ALA A 7 5.72 5.53 26.69
N TRP A 8 6.52 6.11 25.79
CA TRP A 8 7.00 5.47 24.56
C TRP A 8 8.11 4.42 24.79
N GLU A 9 9.01 4.59 25.77
CA GLU A 9 9.96 3.54 26.14
C GLU A 9 9.28 2.34 26.82
N SER A 10 8.16 2.57 27.50
CA SER A 10 7.28 1.51 28.01
C SER A 10 6.54 0.78 26.87
N SER A 11 6.37 1.40 25.70
CA SER A 11 5.84 0.78 24.49
C SER A 11 6.90 0.07 23.61
N ARG A 12 8.08 -0.23 24.16
CA ARG A 12 8.99 -1.25 23.59
C ARG A 12 8.39 -2.66 23.58
N GLY A 13 7.21 -2.86 24.13
CA GLY A 13 6.35 -3.97 23.76
C GLY A 13 5.95 -3.83 22.30
N VAL A 14 6.85 -4.18 21.37
CA VAL A 14 6.50 -4.42 19.97
C VAL A 14 5.33 -5.39 20.02
N PRO A 15 4.15 -5.01 19.50
CA PRO A 15 3.09 -5.95 19.28
C PRO A 15 3.55 -7.17 18.51
N ARG A 16 3.67 -8.31 19.18
CA ARG A 16 4.01 -9.58 18.53
C ARG A 16 2.76 -10.33 18.07
N THR A 17 1.57 -9.74 18.27
CA THR A 17 0.28 -10.39 18.02
C THR A 17 -0.73 -9.42 17.42
N ARG A 18 -1.73 -9.96 16.73
CA ARG A 18 -2.86 -9.21 16.14
C ARG A 18 -3.63 -8.36 17.16
N ALA A 19 -3.65 -8.76 18.43
CA ALA A 19 -4.47 -8.14 19.48
C ALA A 19 -4.12 -6.68 19.81
N ASP A 20 -2.95 -6.21 19.39
CA ASP A 20 -2.47 -4.87 19.70
C ASP A 20 -2.72 -3.86 18.55
N ALA A 21 -3.16 -4.33 17.38
CA ALA A 21 -3.45 -3.46 16.24
C ALA A 21 -4.74 -2.67 16.50
N ALA A 22 -4.70 -1.34 16.34
CA ALA A 22 -5.92 -0.55 16.42
C ALA A 22 -6.90 -0.97 15.33
N VAL A 23 -8.19 -1.02 15.68
CA VAL A 23 -9.25 -1.30 14.70
C VAL A 23 -9.17 -0.25 13.58
N GLY A 24 -9.05 -0.72 12.35
CA GLY A 24 -8.87 0.15 11.17
C GLY A 24 -7.42 0.48 10.79
N SER A 25 -6.42 -0.05 11.49
CA SER A 25 -5.03 0.00 11.01
C SER A 25 -4.82 -0.84 9.75
N LEU A 26 -3.88 -0.41 8.92
CA LEU A 26 -3.46 -1.12 7.72
C LEU A 26 -2.35 -2.13 7.98
N LEU A 27 -1.52 -1.92 9.00
CA LEU A 27 -0.56 -2.92 9.48
C LEU A 27 -1.00 -3.48 10.83
N LEU A 28 -0.75 -4.78 11.03
CA LEU A 28 -0.89 -5.43 12.32
C LEU A 28 0.24 -4.99 13.27
N HIS A 29 1.45 -4.87 12.75
CA HIS A 29 2.62 -4.38 13.48
C HIS A 29 3.72 -3.92 12.52
N PRO A 30 4.68 -3.09 12.97
CA PRO A 30 5.87 -2.75 12.18
C PRO A 30 6.70 -3.99 11.82
N VAL A 31 7.35 -3.99 10.66
CA VAL A 31 8.14 -5.12 10.18
C VAL A 31 9.56 -4.69 9.83
N GLN A 32 10.54 -5.45 10.31
CA GLN A 32 11.93 -5.31 9.89
C GLN A 32 12.25 -6.33 8.79
N LEU A 33 12.86 -5.84 7.72
CA LEU A 33 13.18 -6.58 6.50
C LEU A 33 14.67 -6.43 6.16
N ASP A 34 15.18 -7.33 5.33
CA ASP A 34 16.46 -7.09 4.66
C ASP A 34 16.42 -5.76 3.89
N ARG A 35 17.56 -5.06 3.91
CA ARG A 35 17.72 -3.72 3.33
C ARG A 35 17.34 -3.64 1.85
N SER A 36 17.43 -4.75 1.14
CA SER A 36 17.09 -4.87 -0.29
C SER A 36 16.53 -6.25 -0.60
N GLY A 37 15.81 -6.38 -1.71
CA GLY A 37 15.26 -7.65 -2.18
C GLY A 37 13.78 -7.81 -1.84
N PRO A 38 13.27 -9.05 -1.72
CA PRO A 38 11.87 -9.30 -1.39
C PRO A 38 11.54 -8.84 0.04
N ALA A 39 10.26 -8.60 0.31
CA ALA A 39 9.79 -8.21 1.64
C ALA A 39 9.68 -9.44 2.56
N VAL A 40 10.82 -10.05 2.91
CA VAL A 40 10.87 -11.17 3.87
C VAL A 40 11.16 -10.63 5.27
N PRO A 41 10.24 -10.80 6.24
CA PRO A 41 10.46 -10.42 7.64
C PRO A 41 11.60 -11.20 8.29
N TRP A 42 12.43 -10.52 9.10
CA TRP A 42 13.47 -11.19 9.93
C TRP A 42 12.87 -12.10 10.99
N GLU A 43 11.79 -11.64 11.62
CA GLU A 43 10.95 -12.43 12.51
C GLU A 43 9.62 -12.74 11.82
N ARG A 44 9.01 -13.89 12.11
CA ARG A 44 7.70 -14.23 11.54
C ARG A 44 6.69 -13.12 11.85
N ALA A 45 6.26 -12.40 10.81
CA ALA A 45 5.21 -11.41 10.93
C ALA A 45 3.84 -12.09 11.09
N ALA A 46 2.93 -11.44 11.80
CA ALA A 46 1.54 -11.85 11.87
C ALA A 46 0.89 -11.70 10.48
N THR A 47 0.08 -12.68 10.10
CA THR A 47 -0.79 -12.63 8.93
C THR A 47 -2.22 -12.85 9.43
N GLU A 48 -3.13 -11.97 9.04
CA GLU A 48 -4.54 -12.11 9.38
C GLU A 48 -5.13 -13.35 8.68
N LEU A 49 -5.91 -14.12 9.42
CA LEU A 49 -6.76 -15.18 8.87
C LEU A 49 -8.13 -14.63 8.45
N LEU A 50 -8.95 -15.44 7.78
CA LEU A 50 -10.30 -15.00 7.40
C LEU A 50 -11.18 -14.71 8.62
N ASP A 51 -11.19 -15.61 9.61
CA ASP A 51 -11.96 -15.41 10.85
C ASP A 51 -11.49 -14.17 11.60
N ASP A 52 -10.19 -13.86 11.50
CA ASP A 52 -9.60 -12.69 12.10
C ASP A 52 -10.24 -11.39 11.58
N VAL A 53 -10.27 -11.22 10.26
CA VAL A 53 -10.85 -9.99 9.68
C VAL A 53 -12.35 -9.89 9.97
N LEU A 54 -13.06 -11.02 10.05
CA LEU A 54 -14.48 -11.07 10.38
C LEU A 54 -14.74 -10.62 11.83
N ASP A 55 -13.90 -11.04 12.77
CA ASP A 55 -13.99 -10.64 14.18
C ASP A 55 -13.60 -9.16 14.38
N ASP A 56 -12.54 -8.69 13.71
CA ASP A 56 -12.00 -7.33 13.94
C ASP A 56 -12.85 -6.22 13.33
N VAL A 57 -13.27 -6.40 12.08
CA VAL A 57 -13.92 -5.34 11.29
C VAL A 57 -15.24 -5.78 10.70
N GLY A 58 -15.71 -6.99 11.01
CA GLY A 58 -16.99 -7.50 10.56
C GLY A 58 -16.98 -8.03 9.12
N PRO A 59 -18.10 -8.65 8.69
CA PRO A 59 -18.25 -9.19 7.35
C PRO A 59 -18.14 -8.10 6.28
N ARG A 60 -17.58 -8.47 5.13
CA ARG A 60 -17.51 -7.58 3.97
C ARG A 60 -18.94 -7.29 3.48
N PRO A 61 -19.35 -6.03 3.31
CA PRO A 61 -20.62 -5.72 2.68
C PRO A 61 -20.57 -6.06 1.18
N ARG A 62 -21.73 -6.13 0.54
CA ARG A 62 -21.80 -6.26 -0.93
C ARG A 62 -21.42 -4.94 -1.58
N GLY A 63 -20.58 -5.00 -2.61
CA GLY A 63 -20.22 -3.82 -3.40
C GLY A 63 -21.43 -3.31 -4.17
N SER A 64 -21.73 -2.02 -4.01
CA SER A 64 -22.75 -1.31 -4.76
C SER A 64 -22.19 0.01 -5.30
N VAL A 65 -22.82 0.54 -6.35
CA VAL A 65 -22.43 1.84 -6.92
C VAL A 65 -22.59 2.99 -5.93
N GLU A 66 -23.41 2.82 -4.89
CA GLU A 66 -23.62 3.82 -3.81
C GLU A 66 -22.35 4.08 -3.01
N LEU A 67 -21.44 3.10 -2.96
CA LEU A 67 -20.12 3.26 -2.33
C LEU A 67 -19.32 4.41 -2.96
N LEU A 68 -19.61 4.77 -4.22
CA LEU A 68 -19.03 5.95 -4.86
C LEU A 68 -19.30 7.24 -4.06
N GLY A 69 -20.52 7.44 -3.56
CA GLY A 69 -20.87 8.60 -2.75
C GLY A 69 -20.09 8.64 -1.44
N VAL A 70 -19.92 7.48 -0.79
CA VAL A 70 -19.13 7.33 0.45
C VAL A 70 -17.64 7.62 0.19
N ILE A 71 -17.07 7.09 -0.90
CA ILE A 71 -15.68 7.35 -1.31
C ILE A 71 -15.46 8.85 -1.52
N GLU A 72 -16.41 9.54 -2.14
CA GLU A 72 -16.35 10.98 -2.41
C GLU A 72 -16.44 11.81 -1.13
N GLN A 73 -17.40 11.48 -0.28
CA GLN A 73 -17.60 12.15 1.00
C GLN A 73 -16.37 12.09 1.89
N HIS A 74 -15.67 10.94 1.90
CA HIS A 74 -14.47 10.73 2.71
C HIS A 74 -13.16 11.02 1.97
N GLY A 75 -13.21 11.50 0.72
CA GLY A 75 -12.04 11.98 -0.01
C GLY A 75 -10.95 10.92 -0.25
N LEU A 76 -11.30 9.63 -0.39
CA LEU A 76 -10.30 8.57 -0.55
C LEU A 76 -9.48 8.76 -1.84
N THR A 77 -8.16 8.85 -1.69
CA THR A 77 -7.20 9.00 -2.80
C THR A 77 -6.39 7.73 -3.05
N GLY A 78 -5.85 7.59 -4.27
CA GLY A 78 -4.97 6.47 -4.63
C GLY A 78 -3.56 6.60 -4.03
N HIS A 79 -3.09 5.55 -3.35
CA HIS A 79 -1.81 5.49 -2.63
C HIS A 79 -0.65 4.88 -3.46
N GLY A 80 -0.73 5.01 -4.78
CA GLY A 80 0.32 4.59 -5.74
C GLY A 80 1.15 5.76 -6.27
N GLY A 81 1.40 6.80 -5.47
CA GLY A 81 2.22 7.96 -5.81
C GLY A 81 1.51 9.13 -6.52
N ALA A 82 0.55 8.87 -7.42
CA ALA A 82 -0.14 9.94 -8.16
C ALA A 82 -1.30 10.62 -7.39
N HIS A 83 -1.73 10.07 -6.26
CA HIS A 83 -2.77 10.64 -5.39
C HIS A 83 -4.10 11.00 -6.10
N VAL A 84 -4.42 10.29 -7.19
CA VAL A 84 -5.65 10.52 -7.96
C VAL A 84 -6.86 10.12 -7.10
N PRO A 85 -7.91 10.95 -7.00
CA PRO A 85 -9.12 10.60 -6.26
C PRO A 85 -9.73 9.29 -6.75
N THR A 86 -10.00 8.36 -5.82
CA THR A 86 -10.53 7.03 -6.14
C THR A 86 -11.88 7.11 -6.84
N ALA A 87 -12.73 8.04 -6.39
CA ALA A 87 -14.03 8.31 -7.01
C ALA A 87 -13.92 8.76 -8.48
N ALA A 88 -12.93 9.59 -8.80
CA ALA A 88 -12.73 10.04 -10.18
C ALA A 88 -12.35 8.87 -11.10
N LYS A 89 -11.52 7.94 -10.63
CA LYS A 89 -11.21 6.70 -11.34
C LYS A 89 -12.47 5.82 -11.54
N TRP A 90 -13.29 5.66 -10.51
CA TRP A 90 -14.53 4.87 -10.56
C TRP A 90 -15.54 5.47 -11.54
N ARG A 91 -15.79 6.78 -11.50
CA ARG A 91 -16.67 7.45 -12.48
C ARG A 91 -16.18 7.24 -13.91
N ARG A 92 -14.88 7.32 -14.16
CA ARG A 92 -14.30 7.04 -15.48
C ARG A 92 -14.55 5.60 -15.91
N ALA A 93 -14.45 4.63 -14.99
CA ALA A 93 -14.75 3.23 -15.27
C ALA A 93 -16.25 3.03 -15.59
N LEU A 94 -17.15 3.62 -14.81
CA LEU A 94 -18.61 3.52 -15.00
C LEU A 94 -19.09 4.16 -16.32
N ARG A 95 -18.44 5.24 -16.77
CA ARG A 95 -18.80 5.93 -18.03
C ARG A 95 -18.36 5.20 -19.29
N ALA A 96 -17.39 4.30 -19.20
CA ALA A 96 -16.90 3.58 -20.37
C ALA A 96 -17.69 2.25 -20.54
N GLY A 97 -17.84 1.80 -21.79
CA GLY A 97 -18.46 0.52 -22.16
C GLY A 97 -17.46 -0.63 -22.27
N GLY A 98 -17.95 -1.88 -22.35
CA GLY A 98 -17.12 -3.07 -22.54
C GLY A 98 -16.74 -3.81 -21.24
N PRO A 99 -16.15 -5.01 -21.33
CA PRO A 99 -15.82 -5.84 -20.18
C PRO A 99 -14.71 -5.21 -19.33
N LEU A 100 -14.93 -5.15 -18.02
CA LEU A 100 -13.99 -4.56 -17.06
C LEU A 100 -13.26 -5.65 -16.27
N THR A 101 -11.94 -5.47 -16.17
CA THR A 101 -11.06 -6.15 -15.20
C THR A 101 -10.63 -5.14 -14.14
N VAL A 102 -10.85 -5.45 -12.86
CA VAL A 102 -10.31 -4.67 -11.75
C VAL A 102 -9.03 -5.35 -11.25
N VAL A 103 -8.00 -4.55 -11.02
CA VAL A 103 -6.69 -5.04 -10.59
C VAL A 103 -6.30 -4.41 -9.26
N ALA A 104 -6.01 -5.26 -8.28
CA ALA A 104 -5.25 -4.93 -7.09
C ALA A 104 -3.76 -4.99 -7.43
N ASN A 105 -3.12 -3.83 -7.58
CA ASN A 105 -1.71 -3.72 -7.91
C ASN A 105 -0.86 -3.74 -6.65
N GLY A 106 -0.24 -4.88 -6.38
CA GLY A 106 0.78 -5.09 -5.35
C GLY A 106 2.19 -5.18 -5.92
N ALA A 107 2.39 -4.87 -7.21
CA ALA A 107 3.71 -4.80 -7.82
C ALA A 107 4.29 -3.40 -7.62
N GLU A 108 4.82 -3.14 -6.43
CA GLU A 108 5.47 -1.86 -6.13
C GLU A 108 6.64 -1.62 -7.10
N SER A 109 6.62 -0.48 -7.80
CA SER A 109 7.64 -0.14 -8.81
C SER A 109 8.89 0.51 -8.20
N GLU A 110 8.83 0.90 -6.93
CA GLU A 110 9.93 1.48 -6.16
C GLU A 110 10.72 0.36 -5.45
N PRO A 111 11.94 0.01 -5.91
CA PRO A 111 12.70 -1.14 -5.38
C PRO A 111 13.01 -1.06 -3.89
N LEU A 112 13.10 0.13 -3.31
CA LEU A 112 13.36 0.31 -1.90
C LEU A 112 12.11 0.16 -1.04
N SER A 113 10.92 0.42 -1.60
CA SER A 113 9.67 0.30 -0.88
C SER A 113 9.27 -1.16 -0.70
N ALA A 114 8.67 -1.45 0.44
CA ALA A 114 8.10 -2.76 0.77
C ALA A 114 6.69 -2.65 1.36
N LYS A 115 6.08 -1.46 1.37
CA LYS A 115 4.81 -1.22 2.06
C LYS A 115 3.67 -2.07 1.50
N ASP A 116 3.57 -2.17 0.17
CA ASP A 116 2.48 -2.90 -0.48
C ASP A 116 2.62 -4.41 -0.25
N SER A 117 3.85 -4.95 -0.36
CA SER A 117 4.15 -6.36 -0.06
C SER A 117 3.93 -6.70 1.40
N THR A 118 4.37 -5.85 2.34
CA THR A 118 4.14 -6.04 3.77
C THR A 118 2.65 -5.99 4.10
N LEU A 119 1.89 -5.05 3.53
CA LEU A 119 0.44 -4.99 3.68
C LEU A 119 -0.23 -6.28 3.20
N LEU A 120 0.12 -6.78 2.01
CA LEU A 120 -0.44 -8.02 1.49
C LEU A 120 -0.05 -9.27 2.29
N GLN A 121 1.12 -9.27 2.93
CA GLN A 121 1.55 -10.37 3.79
C GLN A 121 0.87 -10.34 5.16
N GLN A 122 0.60 -9.16 5.71
CA GLN A 122 -0.06 -9.04 7.01
C GLN A 122 -1.58 -9.05 6.91
N ARG A 123 -2.14 -8.37 5.91
CA ARG A 123 -3.58 -8.10 5.77
C ARG A 123 -4.10 -8.46 4.36
N PRO A 124 -3.89 -9.70 3.87
CA PRO A 124 -4.35 -10.08 2.54
C PRO A 124 -5.87 -10.00 2.40
N HIS A 125 -6.64 -10.43 3.41
CA HIS A 125 -8.11 -10.47 3.33
C HIS A 125 -8.71 -9.08 3.21
N LEU A 126 -8.15 -8.08 3.91
CA LEU A 126 -8.60 -6.70 3.81
C LEU A 126 -8.40 -6.13 2.40
N VAL A 127 -7.28 -6.47 1.74
CA VAL A 127 -7.04 -6.08 0.35
C VAL A 127 -7.99 -6.79 -0.61
N LEU A 128 -8.20 -8.10 -0.41
CA LEU A 128 -9.11 -8.91 -1.24
C LEU A 128 -10.56 -8.43 -1.11
N ASP A 129 -10.98 -8.01 0.07
CA ASP A 129 -12.29 -7.41 0.30
C ASP A 129 -12.46 -6.13 -0.53
N GLY A 130 -11.46 -5.24 -0.52
CA GLY A 130 -11.48 -4.02 -1.32
C GLY A 130 -11.55 -4.30 -2.82
N LEU A 131 -10.83 -5.33 -3.28
CA LEU A 131 -10.86 -5.79 -4.66
C LEU A 131 -12.27 -6.32 -5.03
N ALA A 132 -12.84 -7.19 -4.21
CA ALA A 132 -14.18 -7.76 -4.41
C ALA A 132 -15.27 -6.67 -4.41
N LEU A 133 -15.22 -5.75 -3.44
CA LEU A 133 -16.10 -4.58 -3.37
C LEU A 133 -16.04 -3.74 -4.64
N THR A 134 -14.83 -3.44 -5.12
CA THR A 134 -14.62 -2.66 -6.34
C THR A 134 -15.16 -3.40 -7.57
N ALA A 135 -14.90 -4.70 -7.67
CA ALA A 135 -15.37 -5.53 -8.77
C ALA A 135 -16.90 -5.60 -8.82
N GLU A 136 -17.55 -5.82 -7.68
CA GLU A 136 -19.01 -5.86 -7.56
C GLU A 136 -19.65 -4.51 -7.87
N ALA A 137 -19.16 -3.43 -7.25
CA ALA A 137 -19.70 -2.09 -7.44
C ALA A 137 -19.62 -1.58 -8.88
N LEU A 138 -18.63 -2.06 -9.65
CA LEU A 138 -18.38 -1.65 -11.03
C LEU A 138 -18.81 -2.70 -12.07
N GLY A 139 -19.39 -3.82 -11.64
CA GLY A 139 -19.81 -4.91 -12.54
C GLY A 139 -18.64 -5.53 -13.33
N ALA A 140 -17.47 -5.65 -12.70
CA ALA A 140 -16.28 -6.22 -13.32
C ALA A 140 -16.45 -7.72 -13.58
N ARG A 141 -16.00 -8.18 -14.76
CA ARG A 141 -16.00 -9.61 -15.10
C ARG A 141 -14.83 -10.37 -14.48
N ARG A 142 -13.75 -9.65 -14.13
CA ARG A 142 -12.53 -10.22 -13.57
C ARG A 142 -12.00 -9.35 -12.44
N ALA A 143 -11.51 -10.00 -11.39
CA ALA A 143 -10.84 -9.41 -10.26
C ALA A 143 -9.46 -10.05 -10.11
N VAL A 144 -8.41 -9.26 -10.29
CA VAL A 144 -7.03 -9.74 -10.38
C VAL A 144 -6.18 -9.12 -9.29
N VAL A 145 -5.43 -9.92 -8.54
CA VAL A 145 -4.28 -9.46 -7.76
C VAL A 145 -3.05 -9.58 -8.64
N TRP A 146 -2.39 -8.45 -8.91
CA TRP A 146 -1.17 -8.37 -9.70
C TRP A 146 0.03 -8.16 -8.79
N LEU A 147 0.96 -9.12 -8.80
CA LEU A 147 2.14 -9.14 -7.94
C LEU A 147 3.42 -9.03 -8.77
N HIS A 148 4.49 -8.52 -8.15
CA HIS A 148 5.80 -8.47 -8.78
C HIS A 148 6.37 -9.89 -9.00
N GLY A 149 7.11 -10.08 -10.10
CA GLY A 149 7.63 -11.38 -10.53
C GLY A 149 8.46 -12.16 -9.50
N ALA A 150 9.19 -11.42 -8.67
CA ALA A 150 10.13 -11.97 -7.69
C ALA A 150 9.55 -12.08 -6.26
N ASP A 151 8.30 -11.67 -6.03
CA ASP A 151 7.73 -11.57 -4.67
C ASP A 151 6.98 -12.85 -4.26
N ALA A 152 7.74 -13.94 -4.15
CA ALA A 152 7.21 -15.24 -3.74
C ALA A 152 6.54 -15.24 -2.34
N PRO A 153 7.07 -14.57 -1.30
CA PRO A 153 6.43 -14.52 0.02
C PRO A 153 5.02 -13.93 -0.03
N THR A 154 4.87 -12.77 -0.68
CA THR A 154 3.57 -12.12 -0.86
C THR A 154 2.61 -12.98 -1.67
N ARG A 155 3.09 -13.62 -2.74
CA ARG A 155 2.28 -14.56 -3.53
C ARG A 155 1.74 -15.71 -2.69
N THR A 156 2.57 -16.29 -1.82
CA THR A 156 2.15 -17.37 -0.93
C THR A 156 1.06 -16.90 0.05
N ALA A 157 1.24 -15.74 0.68
CA ALA A 157 0.25 -15.19 1.61
C ALA A 157 -1.11 -14.92 0.93
N VAL A 158 -1.10 -14.31 -0.26
CA VAL A 158 -2.33 -14.03 -1.03
C VAL A 158 -3.02 -15.32 -1.47
N LEU A 159 -2.27 -16.33 -1.94
CA LEU A 159 -2.83 -17.62 -2.35
C LEU A 159 -3.46 -18.36 -1.17
N ALA A 160 -2.85 -18.30 0.02
CA ALA A 160 -3.42 -18.86 1.24
C ALA A 160 -4.75 -18.19 1.60
N ALA A 161 -4.80 -16.85 1.60
CA ALA A 161 -6.03 -16.10 1.86
C ALA A 161 -7.15 -16.41 0.85
N VAL A 162 -6.82 -16.51 -0.45
CA VAL A 162 -7.79 -16.93 -1.48
C VAL A 162 -8.30 -18.36 -1.23
N ALA A 163 -7.44 -19.27 -0.76
CA ALA A 163 -7.84 -20.64 -0.42
C ALA A 163 -8.80 -20.67 0.79
N GLU A 164 -8.52 -19.90 1.84
CA GLU A 164 -9.40 -19.76 3.01
C GLU A 164 -10.80 -19.27 2.60
N ARG A 165 -10.88 -18.21 1.78
CA ARG A 165 -12.15 -17.64 1.31
C ARG A 165 -12.96 -18.63 0.46
N ARG A 166 -12.28 -19.42 -0.37
CA ARG A 166 -12.91 -20.49 -1.16
C ARG A 166 -13.45 -21.60 -0.27
N ALA A 167 -12.68 -22.03 0.73
CA ALA A 167 -13.11 -23.05 1.69
C ALA A 167 -14.31 -22.59 2.52
N ALA A 168 -14.37 -21.30 2.86
CA ALA A 168 -15.49 -20.68 3.57
C ALA A 168 -16.68 -20.32 2.68
N HIS A 169 -16.63 -20.60 1.36
CA HIS A 169 -17.67 -20.23 0.39
C HIS A 169 -18.08 -18.76 0.43
N VAL A 170 -17.10 -17.85 0.61
CA VAL A 170 -17.36 -16.41 0.58
C VAL A 170 -18.04 -16.03 -0.74
N ALA A 171 -19.16 -15.33 -0.66
CA ALA A 171 -19.87 -14.83 -1.83
C ALA A 171 -19.10 -13.64 -2.43
N GLU A 172 -18.33 -13.90 -3.48
CA GLU A 172 -17.49 -12.90 -4.15
C GLU A 172 -17.19 -13.27 -5.62
N PRO A 173 -16.67 -12.33 -6.43
CA PRO A 173 -16.15 -12.65 -7.76
C PRO A 173 -14.96 -13.61 -7.69
N VAL A 174 -14.73 -14.35 -8.77
CA VAL A 174 -13.53 -15.20 -8.87
C VAL A 174 -12.28 -14.32 -8.83
N LEU A 175 -11.48 -14.51 -7.78
CA LEU A 175 -10.20 -13.84 -7.59
C LEU A 175 -9.08 -14.62 -8.29
N GLU A 176 -8.34 -13.91 -9.15
CA GLU A 176 -7.18 -14.44 -9.87
C GLU A 176 -5.90 -13.83 -9.32
N VAL A 177 -4.86 -14.63 -9.06
CA VAL A 177 -3.54 -14.15 -8.66
C VAL A 177 -2.59 -14.26 -9.85
N VAL A 178 -2.12 -13.13 -10.35
CA VAL A 178 -1.22 -13.05 -11.51
C VAL A 178 0.11 -12.45 -11.07
N THR A 179 1.19 -13.10 -11.47
CA THR A 179 2.56 -12.65 -11.22
C THR A 179 3.08 -12.02 -12.50
N GLY A 180 3.42 -10.72 -12.41
CA GLY A 180 4.01 -9.96 -13.49
C GLY A 180 5.49 -10.29 -13.71
N PRO A 181 6.18 -9.54 -14.59
CA PRO A 181 7.62 -9.69 -14.78
C PRO A 181 8.42 -9.14 -13.59
N THR A 182 9.73 -9.37 -13.58
CA THR A 182 10.64 -9.00 -12.48
C THR A 182 11.28 -7.62 -12.62
N HIS A 183 10.91 -6.84 -13.64
CA HIS A 183 11.50 -5.52 -13.89
C HIS A 183 10.69 -4.38 -13.26
N TYR A 184 11.33 -3.24 -13.04
CA TYR A 184 10.78 -2.10 -12.30
C TYR A 184 9.46 -1.51 -12.86
N LEU A 185 9.15 -1.74 -14.15
CA LEU A 185 7.91 -1.27 -14.79
C LEU A 185 6.74 -2.24 -14.63
N ALA A 186 6.92 -3.35 -13.90
CA ALA A 186 5.88 -4.36 -13.69
C ALA A 186 4.63 -3.80 -12.98
N GLY A 187 4.77 -2.70 -12.23
CA GLY A 187 3.67 -2.03 -11.52
C GLY A 187 3.00 -0.89 -12.27
N GLU A 188 3.48 -0.53 -13.46
CA GLU A 188 2.91 0.60 -14.21
C GLU A 188 1.52 0.22 -14.75
N SER A 189 0.53 1.09 -14.52
CA SER A 189 -0.89 0.77 -14.78
C SER A 189 -1.19 0.45 -16.24
N SER A 190 -0.56 1.14 -17.20
CA SER A 190 -0.74 0.86 -18.63
C SER A 190 -0.05 -0.43 -19.07
N ALA A 191 1.12 -0.74 -18.50
CA ALA A 191 1.85 -1.99 -18.72
C ALA A 191 1.05 -3.19 -18.22
N ILE A 192 0.49 -3.12 -17.01
CA ILE A 192 -0.41 -4.16 -16.45
C ILE A 192 -1.61 -4.36 -17.37
N ALA A 193 -2.25 -3.27 -17.80
CA ALA A 193 -3.41 -3.35 -18.68
C ALA A 193 -3.07 -3.99 -20.03
N GLN A 194 -1.88 -3.75 -20.57
CA GLN A 194 -1.41 -4.38 -21.80
C GLN A 194 -1.10 -5.87 -21.61
N ALA A 195 -0.43 -6.23 -20.52
CA ALA A 195 -0.11 -7.60 -20.17
C ALA A 195 -1.36 -8.47 -20.03
N LEU A 196 -2.39 -7.96 -19.34
CA LEU A 196 -3.66 -8.67 -19.16
C LEU A 196 -4.48 -8.84 -20.46
N ARG A 197 -4.10 -8.15 -21.54
CA ARG A 197 -4.64 -8.35 -22.90
C ARG A 197 -3.76 -9.25 -23.77
N GLY A 198 -2.74 -9.88 -23.21
CA GLY A 198 -1.79 -10.73 -23.93
C GLY A 198 -0.68 -9.97 -24.67
N GLY A 199 -0.52 -8.67 -24.42
CA GLY A 199 0.57 -7.87 -24.98
C GLY A 199 1.82 -7.83 -24.09
N PRO A 200 2.90 -7.17 -24.54
CA PRO A 200 4.10 -7.00 -23.71
C PRO A 200 3.83 -6.14 -22.47
N THR A 201 4.55 -6.41 -21.38
CA THR A 201 4.45 -5.61 -20.13
C THR A 201 5.37 -4.39 -20.22
N LEU A 202 5.03 -3.46 -21.10
CA LEU A 202 5.75 -2.20 -21.29
C LEU A 202 4.78 -1.02 -21.15
N PRO A 203 5.22 0.11 -20.55
CA PRO A 203 4.40 1.31 -20.51
C PRO A 203 4.07 1.77 -21.91
N THR A 204 2.85 2.28 -22.08
CA THR A 204 2.43 2.90 -23.33
C THR A 204 2.18 4.37 -23.09
N ALA A 205 2.69 5.22 -23.99
CA ALA A 205 2.27 6.63 -24.03
C ALA A 205 0.75 6.70 -24.15
N ARG A 206 0.12 7.74 -23.56
CA ARG A 206 -1.35 7.92 -23.47
C ARG A 206 -2.06 7.39 -24.72
N ARG A 207 -2.55 6.16 -24.61
CA ARG A 207 -3.21 5.49 -25.73
C ARG A 207 -4.52 6.21 -25.98
N ARG A 208 -4.83 6.53 -27.24
CA ARG A 208 -6.16 7.03 -27.62
C ARG A 208 -7.20 6.04 -27.08
N ALA A 209 -8.29 6.55 -26.52
CA ALA A 209 -9.39 5.69 -26.09
C ALA A 209 -9.76 4.77 -27.26
N SER A 210 -9.97 3.48 -26.96
CA SER A 210 -10.45 2.56 -27.98
C SER A 210 -11.74 3.11 -28.59
N THR A 211 -11.85 3.11 -29.92
CA THR A 211 -13.11 3.39 -30.60
C THR A 211 -14.04 2.19 -30.61
N ASP A 212 -13.52 1.00 -30.28
CA ASP A 212 -14.31 -0.20 -30.07
C ASP A 212 -15.00 -0.14 -28.69
N PRO A 213 -16.35 -0.10 -28.64
CA PRO A 213 -17.12 -0.05 -27.40
C PRO A 213 -17.02 -1.32 -26.55
N ASP A 214 -16.63 -2.45 -27.14
CA ASP A 214 -16.48 -3.75 -26.46
C ASP A 214 -15.03 -4.07 -26.08
N ALA A 215 -14.12 -3.13 -26.28
CA ALA A 215 -12.72 -3.33 -25.95
C ALA A 215 -12.54 -3.60 -24.45
N PRO A 216 -11.74 -4.62 -24.05
CA PRO A 216 -11.52 -4.93 -22.65
C PRO A 216 -10.76 -3.82 -21.95
N ARG A 217 -11.22 -3.50 -20.74
CA ARG A 217 -10.72 -2.39 -19.93
C ARG A 217 -10.11 -2.90 -18.64
N THR A 218 -9.19 -2.10 -18.10
CA THR A 218 -8.51 -2.40 -16.85
C THR A 218 -8.60 -1.19 -15.94
N LEU A 219 -9.13 -1.38 -14.73
CA LEU A 219 -9.03 -0.42 -13.64
C LEU A 219 -7.97 -0.91 -12.66
N VAL A 220 -6.87 -0.17 -12.54
CA VAL A 220 -5.79 -0.50 -11.60
C VAL A 220 -5.92 0.35 -10.34
N GLN A 221 -5.97 -0.32 -9.19
CA GLN A 221 -5.95 0.28 -7.86
C GLN A 221 -4.79 -0.29 -7.06
N ASN A 222 -4.05 0.57 -6.35
CA ASN A 222 -3.02 0.15 -5.43
C ASN A 222 -3.65 -0.60 -4.23
N VAL A 223 -2.95 -1.59 -3.70
CA VAL A 223 -3.46 -2.46 -2.62
C VAL A 223 -3.78 -1.72 -1.33
N GLU A 224 -3.00 -0.70 -0.95
CA GLU A 224 -3.29 0.16 0.20
C GLU A 224 -4.62 0.92 0.01
N THR A 225 -4.89 1.37 -1.22
CA THR A 225 -6.15 2.05 -1.56
C THR A 225 -7.35 1.10 -1.40
N LEU A 226 -7.19 -0.17 -1.78
CA LEU A 226 -8.23 -1.19 -1.66
C LEU A 226 -8.46 -1.61 -0.20
N ALA A 227 -7.40 -1.77 0.59
CA ALA A 227 -7.54 -2.04 2.02
C ALA A 227 -8.31 -0.91 2.75
N ARG A 228 -7.97 0.35 2.45
CA ARG A 228 -8.71 1.51 2.98
C ARG A 228 -10.17 1.53 2.52
N LEU A 229 -10.43 1.14 1.27
CA LEU A 229 -11.80 1.02 0.77
C LEU A 229 -12.60 -0.04 1.51
N ALA A 230 -11.98 -1.18 1.83
CA ALA A 230 -12.63 -2.27 2.57
C ALA A 230 -13.04 -1.84 3.98
N LEU A 231 -12.19 -1.06 4.66
CA LEU A 231 -12.51 -0.45 5.95
C LEU A 231 -13.62 0.60 5.82
N LEU A 232 -13.51 1.47 4.81
CA LEU A 232 -14.51 2.53 4.55
C LEU A 232 -15.90 1.95 4.28
N ALA A 233 -16.00 0.87 3.51
CA ALA A 233 -17.27 0.22 3.24
C ALA A 233 -17.95 -0.34 4.49
N ARG A 234 -17.18 -0.62 5.56
CA ARG A 234 -17.66 -1.07 6.87
C ARG A 234 -17.93 0.07 7.85
N GLY A 235 -17.82 1.31 7.40
CA GLY A 235 -18.05 2.49 8.24
C GLY A 235 -16.82 2.97 9.02
N TYR A 236 -15.63 2.41 8.77
CA TYR A 236 -14.38 2.92 9.32
C TYR A 236 -13.81 3.98 8.38
N PRO A 237 -13.89 5.29 8.71
CA PRO A 237 -13.36 6.34 7.84
C PRO A 237 -11.85 6.13 7.61
N PRO A 238 -11.27 6.58 6.48
CA PRO A 238 -9.86 6.38 6.22
C PRO A 238 -9.03 7.01 7.34
N ALA A 239 -8.28 6.18 8.07
CA ALA A 239 -7.39 6.66 9.11
C ALA A 239 -6.39 7.66 8.49
N PRO A 240 -6.06 8.77 9.17
CA PRO A 240 -5.10 9.74 8.69
C PRO A 240 -3.67 9.21 8.86
N THR A 241 -3.39 8.01 8.36
CA THR A 241 -2.12 7.32 8.46
C THR A 241 -1.47 7.18 7.09
N MET A 242 -0.19 6.83 7.07
CA MET A 242 0.54 6.46 5.86
C MET A 242 1.52 5.34 6.15
N LEU A 243 1.73 4.48 5.16
CA LEU A 243 2.76 3.45 5.25
C LEU A 243 4.09 3.99 4.75
N LEU A 244 5.13 3.79 5.55
CA LEU A 244 6.50 4.18 5.25
C LEU A 244 7.40 2.95 5.19
N THR A 245 8.37 2.97 4.28
CA THR A 245 9.54 2.10 4.29
C THR A 245 10.76 2.95 4.62
N VAL A 246 11.28 2.79 5.84
CA VAL A 246 12.42 3.56 6.36
C VAL A 246 13.68 2.72 6.27
N LEU A 247 14.69 3.19 5.53
CA LEU A 247 15.96 2.52 5.43
C LEU A 247 16.80 2.81 6.68
N THR A 248 17.45 1.78 7.20
CA THR A 248 18.43 1.87 8.30
C THR A 248 19.80 1.46 7.79
N GLY A 249 20.85 1.52 8.62
CA GLY A 249 22.19 1.11 8.18
C GLY A 249 22.27 -0.33 7.63
N THR A 250 21.43 -1.24 8.12
CA THR A 250 21.51 -2.69 7.85
C THR A 250 20.20 -3.31 7.34
N SER A 251 19.07 -2.62 7.50
CA SER A 251 17.73 -3.14 7.21
C SER A 251 16.87 -2.06 6.56
N ARG A 252 15.62 -2.41 6.29
CA ARG A 252 14.54 -1.44 6.15
C ARG A 252 13.39 -1.83 7.06
N GLU A 253 12.69 -0.84 7.58
CA GLU A 253 11.56 -1.02 8.46
C GLU A 253 10.29 -0.49 7.78
N VAL A 254 9.23 -1.28 7.81
CA VAL A 254 7.92 -0.90 7.31
C VAL A 254 7.02 -0.57 8.48
N LEU A 255 6.47 0.63 8.49
CA LEU A 255 5.71 1.19 9.60
C LEU A 255 4.50 1.97 9.08
N GLU A 256 3.40 1.91 9.83
CA GLU A 256 2.26 2.79 9.67
C GLU A 256 2.40 3.96 10.64
N VAL A 257 2.38 5.19 10.12
CA VAL A 257 2.52 6.40 10.94
C VAL A 257 1.32 7.30 10.80
N THR A 258 1.02 8.05 11.85
CA THR A 258 -0.05 9.05 11.81
C THR A 258 0.42 10.28 11.03
N ARG A 259 -0.49 10.91 10.30
CA ARG A 259 -0.25 12.18 9.62
C ARG A 259 0.21 13.21 10.65
N GLY A 260 1.26 13.93 10.31
CA GLY A 260 1.86 14.94 11.18
C GLY A 260 2.90 14.39 12.15
N THR A 261 3.13 13.06 12.21
CA THR A 261 4.23 12.51 13.00
C THR A 261 5.56 13.15 12.58
N PRO A 262 6.37 13.68 13.51
CA PRO A 262 7.67 14.25 13.19
C PRO A 262 8.63 13.24 12.56
N LEU A 263 9.41 13.68 11.56
CA LEU A 263 10.42 12.86 10.90
C LEU A 263 11.43 12.30 11.91
N VAL A 264 11.85 13.14 12.86
CA VAL A 264 12.79 12.78 13.92
C VAL A 264 12.23 11.64 14.78
N ASP A 265 10.93 11.64 15.07
CA ASP A 265 10.32 10.61 15.90
C ASP A 265 10.34 9.27 15.16
N VAL A 266 9.96 9.25 13.89
CA VAL A 266 10.06 8.06 13.05
C VAL A 266 11.49 7.52 12.97
N LEU A 267 12.49 8.37 12.73
CA LEU A 267 13.89 7.92 12.70
C LEU A 267 14.41 7.45 14.07
N ARG A 268 13.83 7.94 15.16
CA ARG A 268 14.13 7.46 16.51
C ARG A 268 13.52 6.07 16.75
N MET A 269 12.31 5.82 16.25
CA MET A 269 11.63 4.52 16.33
C MET A 269 12.46 3.42 15.66
N THR A 270 13.04 3.71 14.49
CA THR A 270 13.86 2.75 13.72
C THR A 270 15.30 2.64 14.20
N GLY A 271 15.66 3.36 15.27
CA GLY A 271 17.01 3.37 15.84
C GLY A 271 18.07 4.10 15.01
N VAL A 272 17.71 4.72 13.87
CA VAL A 272 18.63 5.50 13.02
C VAL A 272 19.31 6.61 13.83
N LEU A 273 18.58 7.25 14.74
CA LEU A 273 19.10 8.35 15.56
C LEU A 273 19.85 7.90 16.84
N ARG A 274 20.16 6.61 17.01
CA ARG A 274 21.02 6.16 18.11
C ARG A 274 22.48 6.58 17.93
N GLY A 275 22.90 6.84 16.69
CA GLY A 275 24.24 7.31 16.34
C GLY A 275 24.31 8.83 16.14
N ARG A 276 25.22 9.29 15.28
CA ARG A 276 25.22 10.68 14.82
C ARG A 276 24.01 10.92 13.92
N PRO A 277 23.41 12.13 13.95
CA PRO A 277 22.39 12.52 12.98
C PRO A 277 22.87 12.27 11.54
N PRO A 278 21.95 11.92 10.62
CA PRO A 278 22.30 11.75 9.22
C PRO A 278 22.77 13.10 8.62
N LYS A 279 23.45 13.05 7.48
CA LYS A 279 23.81 14.28 6.72
C LYS A 279 22.62 14.83 5.96
N ALA A 280 21.81 13.93 5.43
CA ALA A 280 20.65 14.21 4.60
C ALA A 280 19.66 13.05 4.70
N VAL A 281 18.43 13.28 4.26
CA VAL A 281 17.39 12.26 4.15
C VAL A 281 16.79 12.32 2.75
N LEU A 282 16.73 11.18 2.06
CA LEU A 282 15.98 11.04 0.83
C LEU A 282 14.51 10.77 1.19
N LEU A 283 13.61 11.60 0.66
CA LEU A 283 12.16 11.42 0.77
C LEU A 283 11.60 11.10 -0.62
N GLY A 284 10.84 10.01 -0.74
CA GLY A 284 10.11 9.68 -1.98
C GLY A 284 10.67 8.53 -2.82
N GLY A 285 11.82 7.96 -2.48
CA GLY A 285 12.45 6.87 -3.25
C GLY A 285 13.30 7.38 -4.42
N PHE A 286 13.46 6.60 -5.49
CA PHE A 286 14.31 6.97 -6.63
C PHE A 286 13.90 8.27 -7.33
N GLY A 287 12.59 8.55 -7.38
CA GLY A 287 12.06 9.82 -7.88
C GLY A 287 11.99 10.94 -6.84
N GLY A 288 12.57 10.71 -5.66
CA GLY A 288 12.49 11.57 -4.49
C GLY A 288 13.50 12.72 -4.47
N VAL A 289 13.51 13.42 -3.35
CA VAL A 289 14.37 14.59 -3.10
C VAL A 289 15.27 14.34 -1.89
N TRP A 290 16.56 14.65 -2.04
CA TRP A 290 17.50 14.71 -0.91
C TRP A 290 17.35 16.03 -0.17
N VAL A 291 17.10 15.95 1.13
CA VAL A 291 16.95 17.11 2.03
C VAL A 291 18.08 17.08 3.05
N SER A 292 18.73 18.22 3.29
CA SER A 292 19.77 18.32 4.33
C SER A 292 19.16 17.96 5.69
N TRP A 293 19.95 17.42 6.63
CA TRP A 293 19.40 17.12 7.96
C TRP A 293 18.85 18.35 8.68
N GLN A 294 19.54 19.49 8.54
CA GLN A 294 19.11 20.77 9.13
C GLN A 294 17.72 21.19 8.64
N ASP A 295 17.40 20.96 7.37
CA ASP A 295 16.09 21.27 6.82
C ASP A 295 15.07 20.15 7.10
N ALA A 296 15.53 18.90 7.24
CA ALA A 296 14.68 17.73 7.40
C ALA A 296 14.19 17.50 8.83
N GLU A 297 14.97 17.88 9.85
CA GLU A 297 14.68 17.54 11.25
C GLU A 297 13.39 18.22 11.79
N GLY A 298 12.99 19.35 11.20
CA GLY A 298 11.73 20.03 11.51
C GLY A 298 10.52 19.50 10.72
N LEU A 299 10.70 18.57 9.79
CA LEU A 299 9.62 18.09 8.93
C LEU A 299 8.69 17.13 9.69
N THR A 300 7.43 17.15 9.28
CA THR A 300 6.40 16.19 9.69
C THR A 300 5.91 15.41 8.49
N PHE A 301 5.45 14.19 8.71
CA PHE A 301 4.78 13.37 7.71
C PHE A 301 3.34 13.85 7.47
N ASP A 302 3.22 15.05 6.90
CA ASP A 302 1.97 15.64 6.43
C ASP A 302 2.17 16.05 4.97
N GLU A 303 1.51 15.33 4.07
CA GLU A 303 1.77 15.44 2.64
C GLU A 303 1.35 16.80 2.04
N GLU A 304 0.41 17.50 2.68
CA GLU A 304 0.06 18.86 2.29
C GLU A 304 1.19 19.84 2.64
N ARG A 305 1.73 19.72 3.86
CA ARG A 305 2.84 20.55 4.33
C ARG A 305 4.13 20.27 3.58
N LEU A 306 4.42 18.99 3.29
CA LEU A 306 5.58 18.60 2.49
C LEU A 306 5.50 19.19 1.08
N ARG A 307 4.34 19.11 0.41
CA ARG A 307 4.16 19.69 -0.92
C ARG A 307 4.29 21.20 -0.94
N ALA A 308 3.87 21.90 0.12
CA ALA A 308 4.02 23.35 0.24
C ALA A 308 5.49 23.81 0.18
N VAL A 309 6.43 22.92 0.54
CA VAL A 309 7.88 23.17 0.45
C VAL A 309 8.55 22.36 -0.67
N GLY A 310 7.77 21.84 -1.63
CA GLY A 310 8.29 21.10 -2.79
C GLY A 310 8.77 19.67 -2.49
N LEU A 311 8.40 19.12 -1.34
CA LEU A 311 8.72 17.76 -0.91
C LEU A 311 7.51 16.82 -1.03
N SER A 312 7.76 15.52 -1.02
CA SER A 312 6.72 14.49 -1.01
C SER A 312 7.29 13.20 -0.44
N VAL A 313 6.47 12.42 0.27
CA VAL A 313 6.83 11.05 0.64
C VAL A 313 6.80 10.07 -0.53
N GLY A 314 6.22 10.44 -1.68
CA GLY A 314 6.14 9.61 -2.88
C GLY A 314 5.64 8.20 -2.62
N ALA A 315 6.50 7.21 -2.88
CA ALA A 315 6.24 5.78 -2.63
C ALA A 315 6.33 5.38 -1.14
N GLY A 316 6.42 6.33 -0.21
CA GLY A 316 6.58 6.08 1.22
C GLY A 316 8.01 5.77 1.64
N VAL A 317 9.02 6.00 0.80
CA VAL A 317 10.42 5.69 1.12
C VAL A 317 11.09 6.86 1.85
N VAL A 318 11.75 6.53 2.97
CA VAL A 318 12.58 7.46 3.75
C VAL A 318 13.96 6.84 3.91
N ALA A 319 15.00 7.46 3.34
CA ALA A 319 16.36 6.93 3.40
C ALA A 319 17.36 7.95 3.96
N PRO A 320 17.70 7.86 5.25
CA PRO A 320 18.74 8.66 5.87
C PRO A 320 20.13 8.30 5.32
N LEU A 321 20.91 9.32 4.95
CA LEU A 321 22.31 9.17 4.57
C LEU A 321 23.18 9.27 5.83
N SER A 322 23.86 8.18 6.16
CA SER A 322 24.69 8.12 7.37
C SER A 322 25.83 9.15 7.34
N ALA A 323 26.22 9.64 8.51
CA ALA A 323 27.33 10.58 8.64
C ALA A 323 28.69 10.03 8.14
N GLY A 324 28.84 8.70 8.09
CA GLY A 324 30.04 8.01 7.60
C GLY A 324 30.01 7.61 6.13
N ALA A 325 28.88 7.77 5.41
CA ALA A 325 28.83 7.53 3.98
C ALA A 325 29.63 8.62 3.23
N GLY A 326 30.62 8.18 2.44
CA GLY A 326 31.46 9.03 1.60
C GLY A 326 30.72 9.51 0.36
N GLY A 327 31.15 10.68 -0.15
CA GLY A 327 30.72 11.25 -1.43
C GLY A 327 31.53 10.76 -2.61
#